data_AF-A0A372RAD1-F1
#
_entry.id   AF-A0A372RAD1-F1
#
_cell.length_a   1.000
_cell.length_b   1.000
_cell.length_c   1.000
_cell.angle_alpha   90.00
_cell.angle_beta   90.00
_cell.angle_gamma   90.00
#
_symmetry.space_group_name_H-M   'P 1'
#
loop_
_entity.id
_entity.type
_entity.pdbx_description
1 polymer ?
#
loop_
_entity_poly.entity_id
_entity_poly.type
_entity_poly.pdbx_seq_one_letter_code
_entity_poly.pdbx_strand_id
1 'polypeptide(L)'
;MTTFIPSSDLIPYLIFIISPIYRFVNDETIKGKEIDDVKQLGKEILDLVQERVGTTQFHISYNKIRQQVLEVRRERKHKKTIMALVDPESAAKRKIQKNEMKKQNRKRKNAKLNDLAKKRRIS
;
A
#
# COMPACT_ATOMS: atom_id res chain seq x y z
N MET A 1 5.99 -15.80 16.30
CA MET A 1 6.92 -14.81 16.90
C MET A 1 6.31 -14.10 18.11
N THR A 2 5.02 -13.71 18.09
CA THR A 2 4.37 -12.97 19.20
C THR A 2 3.90 -13.83 20.37
N THR A 3 3.88 -15.16 20.23
CA THR A 3 3.31 -16.06 21.24
C THR A 3 4.20 -16.31 22.45
N PHE A 4 5.51 -16.06 22.33
CA PHE A 4 6.52 -16.42 23.34
C PHE A 4 7.20 -15.20 24.01
N ILE A 5 6.86 -13.98 23.61
CA ILE A 5 7.47 -12.75 24.14
C ILE A 5 6.50 -12.14 25.16
N PRO A 6 6.95 -11.79 26.38
CA PRO A 6 6.15 -11.05 27.36
C PRO A 6 5.62 -9.74 26.77
N SER A 7 4.41 -9.34 27.13
CA SER A 7 3.77 -8.14 26.56
C SER A 7 4.60 -6.86 26.72
N SER A 8 5.40 -6.74 27.79
CA SER A 8 6.34 -5.63 28.04
C SER A 8 7.41 -5.52 26.96
N ASP A 9 7.92 -6.65 26.51
CA ASP A 9 9.08 -6.74 25.63
C ASP A 9 8.67 -6.61 24.16
N LEU A 10 7.37 -6.73 23.88
CA LEU A 10 6.80 -6.56 22.54
C LEU A 10 6.63 -5.08 22.16
N ILE A 11 6.48 -4.19 23.14
CA ILE A 11 6.19 -2.76 22.94
C ILE A 11 7.21 -2.07 22.01
N PRO A 12 8.54 -2.23 22.19
CA PRO A 12 9.53 -1.60 21.32
C PRO A 12 9.44 -2.05 19.85
N TYR A 13 8.90 -3.24 19.60
CA TYR A 13 8.81 -3.84 18.28
C TYR A 13 7.49 -3.57 17.56
N LEU A 14 6.49 -2.99 18.25
CA LEU A 14 5.16 -2.72 17.68
C LEU A 14 5.23 -1.90 16.38
N ILE A 15 6.14 -0.93 16.30
CA ILE A 15 6.30 -0.12 15.10
C ILE A 15 6.73 -0.98 13.90
N PHE A 16 7.67 -1.90 14.10
CA PHE A 16 8.20 -2.76 13.04
C PHE A 16 7.20 -3.83 12.59
N ILE A 17 6.34 -4.29 13.50
CA ILE A 17 5.29 -5.28 13.20
C ILE A 17 4.09 -4.62 12.52
N ILE A 18 3.56 -3.54 13.10
CA ILE A 18 2.32 -2.90 12.65
C ILE A 18 2.53 -2.13 11.35
N SER A 19 3.68 -1.49 11.14
CA SER A 19 3.92 -0.63 9.96
C SER A 19 3.76 -1.34 8.60
N PRO A 20 4.39 -2.51 8.33
CA PRO A 20 4.20 -3.21 7.07
C PRO A 20 2.75 -3.68 6.87
N ILE A 21 2.11 -4.20 7.92
CA ILE A 21 0.72 -4.68 7.86
C ILE A 21 -0.23 -3.50 7.60
N TYR A 22 -0.06 -2.39 8.32
CA TYR A 22 -0.83 -1.18 8.13
C TYR A 22 -0.75 -0.67 6.69
N ARG A 23 0.46 -0.62 6.12
CA ARG A 23 0.66 -0.17 4.73
C ARG A 23 -0.06 -1.06 3.73
N PHE A 24 0.00 -2.38 3.93
CA PHE A 24 -0.64 -3.36 3.05
C PHE A 24 -2.17 -3.31 3.14
N VAL A 25 -2.72 -3.36 4.36
CA VAL A 25 -4.17 -3.33 4.60
C VAL A 25 -4.79 -2.03 4.07
N ASN A 26 -4.10 -0.91 4.24
CA ASN A 26 -4.56 0.42 3.80
C ASN A 26 -4.05 0.81 2.39
N ASP A 27 -3.57 -0.14 1.58
CA ASP A 27 -3.21 0.12 0.19
C ASP A 27 -4.43 0.01 -0.72
N GLU A 28 -4.93 1.14 -1.20
CA GLU A 28 -6.08 1.21 -2.12
C GLU A 28 -5.72 0.90 -3.59
N THR A 29 -4.42 0.83 -3.91
CA THR A 29 -3.95 0.60 -5.29
C THR A 29 -4.00 -0.86 -5.69
N ILE A 30 -3.97 -1.77 -4.71
CA ILE A 30 -3.98 -3.22 -4.89
C ILE A 30 -5.42 -3.71 -4.68
N LYS A 31 -6.01 -4.31 -5.73
CA LYS A 31 -7.43 -4.72 -5.79
C LYS A 31 -7.57 -6.12 -6.40
N GLY A 32 -8.52 -6.90 -5.89
CA GLY A 32 -8.85 -8.24 -6.38
C GLY A 32 -9.34 -9.11 -5.23
N LYS A 33 -10.18 -10.11 -5.52
CA LYS A 33 -10.79 -10.95 -4.49
C LYS A 33 -9.75 -11.61 -3.57
N GLU A 34 -8.72 -12.20 -4.15
CA GLU A 34 -7.61 -12.82 -3.41
C GLU A 34 -6.86 -11.80 -2.51
N ILE A 35 -6.76 -10.55 -2.96
CA ILE A 35 -6.12 -9.48 -2.18
C ILE A 35 -7.00 -9.08 -0.99
N ASP A 36 -8.32 -9.05 -1.17
CA ASP A 36 -9.25 -8.68 -0.11
C ASP A 36 -9.19 -9.71 1.04
N ASP A 37 -9.05 -10.99 0.72
CA ASP A 37 -8.84 -12.06 1.71
C ASP A 37 -7.53 -11.87 2.50
N VAL A 38 -6.43 -11.52 1.82
CA VAL A 38 -5.13 -11.25 2.50
C VAL A 38 -5.21 -9.98 3.36
N LYS A 39 -5.94 -8.95 2.92
CA LYS A 39 -6.20 -7.75 3.73
C LYS A 39 -7.00 -8.07 4.98
N GLN A 40 -7.96 -8.98 4.88
CA GLN A 40 -8.75 -9.45 6.02
C GLN A 40 -7.84 -10.16 7.04
N LEU A 41 -6.99 -11.08 6.58
CA LEU A 41 -5.98 -11.71 7.44
C LEU A 41 -5.06 -10.68 8.10
N GLY A 42 -4.67 -9.63 7.38
CA GLY A 42 -3.88 -8.54 7.94
C GLY A 42 -4.57 -7.81 9.09
N LYS A 43 -5.91 -7.63 9.02
CA LYS A 43 -6.69 -7.03 10.12
C LYS A 43 -6.75 -7.96 11.33
N GLU A 44 -6.96 -9.25 11.11
CA GLU A 44 -6.98 -10.26 12.19
C GLU A 44 -5.65 -10.29 12.94
N ILE A 45 -4.51 -10.15 12.23
CA ILE A 45 -3.19 -10.06 12.88
C ILE A 45 -3.08 -8.79 13.74
N LEU A 46 -3.63 -7.65 13.27
CA LEU A 46 -3.62 -6.42 14.06
C LEU A 46 -4.48 -6.54 15.32
N ASP A 47 -5.64 -7.19 15.22
CA ASP A 47 -6.53 -7.45 16.35
C ASP A 47 -5.84 -8.36 17.40
N LEU A 48 -5.15 -9.42 16.94
CA LEU A 48 -4.34 -10.29 17.81
C LEU A 48 -3.22 -9.51 18.51
N VAL A 49 -2.54 -8.61 17.81
CA VAL A 49 -1.50 -7.77 18.42
C VAL A 49 -2.11 -6.84 19.47
N GLN A 50 -3.26 -6.23 19.19
CA GLN A 50 -3.97 -5.36 20.13
C GLN A 50 -4.36 -6.11 21.41
N GLU A 51 -4.87 -7.34 21.29
CA GLU A 51 -5.22 -8.18 22.44
C GLU A 51 -4.00 -8.45 23.34
N ARG A 52 -2.81 -8.64 22.74
CA ARG A 52 -1.58 -8.98 23.47
C ARG A 52 -0.92 -7.82 24.19
N VAL A 53 -0.88 -6.62 23.59
CA VAL A 53 -0.22 -5.44 24.20
C VAL A 53 -1.19 -4.51 24.91
N GLY A 54 -2.49 -4.75 24.76
CA GLY A 54 -3.54 -3.90 25.28
C GLY A 54 -3.82 -2.69 24.38
N THR A 55 -5.05 -2.19 24.51
CA THR A 55 -5.63 -1.15 23.65
C THR A 55 -4.82 0.13 23.61
N THR A 56 -4.33 0.61 24.77
CA THR A 56 -3.64 1.89 24.88
C THR A 56 -2.31 1.90 24.11
N GLN A 57 -1.43 0.92 24.37
CA GLN A 57 -0.12 0.85 23.73
C GLN A 57 -0.22 0.58 22.22
N PHE A 58 -1.20 -0.26 21.84
CA PHE A 58 -1.52 -0.50 20.44
C PHE A 58 -1.91 0.80 19.73
N HIS A 59 -2.88 1.55 20.24
CA HIS A 59 -3.36 2.76 19.59
C HIS A 59 -2.31 3.86 19.50
N ILE A 60 -1.45 4.03 20.52
CA ILE A 60 -0.34 4.98 20.47
C ILE A 60 0.58 4.64 19.28
N SER A 61 0.99 3.38 19.17
CA SER A 61 1.86 2.91 18.09
C SER A 61 1.19 3.00 16.72
N TYR A 62 -0.07 2.56 16.63
CA TYR A 62 -0.87 2.58 15.40
C TYR A 62 -1.07 4.00 14.86
N ASN A 63 -1.44 4.95 15.74
CA ASN A 63 -1.63 6.34 15.33
C ASN A 63 -0.31 7.00 14.90
N LYS A 64 0.80 6.72 15.60
CA LYS A 64 2.13 7.18 15.19
C LYS A 64 2.47 6.72 13.76
N ILE A 65 2.23 5.44 13.46
CA ILE A 65 2.46 4.87 12.12
C ILE A 65 1.54 5.53 11.09
N ARG A 66 0.25 5.69 11.41
CA ARG A 66 -0.71 6.37 10.54
C ARG A 66 -0.23 7.77 10.17
N GLN A 67 0.23 8.56 11.16
CA GLN A 67 0.75 9.91 10.91
C GLN A 67 2.02 9.90 10.07
N GLN A 68 2.99 9.03 10.38
CA GLN A 68 4.21 8.88 9.58
C GLN A 68 3.91 8.53 8.12
N VAL A 69 2.98 7.60 7.88
CA VAL A 69 2.57 7.23 6.51
C VAL A 69 1.93 8.41 5.79
N LEU A 70 1.08 9.18 6.46
CA LEU A 70 0.46 10.38 5.89
C LEU A 70 1.49 11.48 5.60
N GLU A 71 2.45 11.71 6.49
CA GLU A 71 3.56 12.65 6.29
C GLU A 71 4.41 12.28 5.08
N VAL A 72 4.87 11.04 4.99
CA VAL A 72 5.63 10.58 3.81
C VAL A 72 4.81 10.74 2.52
N ARG A 73 3.50 10.50 2.55
CA ARG A 73 2.62 10.75 1.40
C ARG A 73 2.54 12.25 1.05
N ARG A 74 2.38 13.12 2.06
CA ARG A 74 2.34 14.58 1.90
C ARG A 74 3.65 15.12 1.35
N GLU A 75 4.78 14.73 1.93
CA GLU A 75 6.11 15.11 1.47
C GLU A 75 6.36 14.69 0.02
N ARG A 76 5.99 13.46 -0.36
CA ARG A 76 6.10 13.01 -1.76
C ARG A 76 5.24 13.84 -2.71
N LYS A 77 4.04 14.25 -2.29
CA LYS A 77 3.17 15.13 -3.08
C LYS A 77 3.79 16.52 -3.22
N HIS A 78 4.28 17.08 -2.12
CA HIS A 78 4.93 18.39 -2.08
C HIS A 78 6.22 18.45 -2.92
N LYS A 79 7.09 17.44 -2.80
CA LYS A 79 8.29 17.30 -3.64
C LYS A 79 7.93 17.25 -5.12
N LYS A 80 6.86 16.54 -5.50
CA LYS A 80 6.39 16.48 -6.89
C LYS A 80 5.87 17.83 -7.41
N THR A 81 5.18 18.61 -6.58
CA THR A 81 4.67 19.93 -7.00
C THR A 81 5.81 20.92 -7.20
N ILE A 82 6.79 20.93 -6.30
CA ILE A 82 7.96 21.80 -6.39
C ILE A 82 8.87 21.42 -7.56
N MET A 83 8.98 20.13 -7.87
CA MET A 83 9.89 19.65 -8.92
C MET A 83 9.62 20.27 -10.30
N ALA A 84 8.38 20.63 -10.61
CA ALA A 84 8.07 21.32 -11.87
C ALA A 84 8.69 22.73 -11.96
N LEU A 85 8.93 23.37 -10.81
CA LEU A 85 9.60 24.67 -10.71
C LEU A 85 11.13 24.51 -10.66
N VAL A 86 11.62 23.56 -9.86
CA VAL A 86 13.07 23.37 -9.61
C VAL A 86 13.77 22.67 -10.78
N ASP A 87 13.11 21.72 -11.44
CA ASP A 87 13.67 20.95 -12.55
C ASP A 87 12.56 20.60 -13.58
N PRO A 88 12.26 21.55 -14.48
CA PRO A 88 11.17 21.38 -15.45
C PRO A 88 11.46 20.28 -16.48
N GLU A 89 12.73 20.05 -16.83
CA GLU A 89 13.12 19.04 -17.82
C GLU A 89 12.84 17.63 -17.30
N SER A 90 13.27 17.30 -16.07
CA SER A 90 13.01 15.98 -15.51
C SER A 90 11.52 15.76 -15.20
N ALA A 91 10.79 16.83 -14.85
CA ALA A 91 9.34 16.80 -14.71
C ALA A 91 8.65 16.47 -16.05
N ALA A 92 9.08 17.10 -17.15
CA ALA A 92 8.59 16.82 -18.50
C ALA A 92 8.92 15.37 -18.93
N LYS A 93 10.15 14.90 -18.71
CA LYS A 93 10.56 13.53 -19.00
C LYS A 93 9.71 12.49 -18.25
N ARG A 94 9.44 12.72 -16.96
CA ARG A 94 8.53 11.87 -16.16
C ARG A 94 7.10 11.89 -16.70
N LYS A 95 6.61 13.05 -17.17
CA LYS A 95 5.27 13.17 -17.77
C LYS A 95 5.16 12.35 -19.06
N ILE A 96 6.17 12.40 -19.92
CA ILE A 96 6.24 11.61 -21.16
C ILE A 96 6.23 10.11 -20.84
N GLN A 97 7.12 9.64 -19.96
CA GLN A 97 7.18 8.23 -19.54
C GLN A 97 5.83 7.73 -18.98
N LYS A 98 5.16 8.55 -18.16
CA LYS A 98 3.84 8.20 -17.61
C LYS A 98 2.78 8.07 -18.69
N ASN A 99 2.82 8.92 -19.71
CA ASN A 99 1.88 8.85 -20.84
C ASN A 99 2.14 7.60 -21.69
N GLU A 100 3.39 7.26 -21.94
CA GLU A 100 3.79 6.03 -22.66
C GLU A 100 3.34 4.78 -21.90
N MET A 101 3.57 4.71 -20.59
CA MET A 101 3.10 3.61 -19.75
C MET A 101 1.58 3.46 -19.80
N LYS A 102 0.83 4.57 -19.75
CA LYS A 102 -0.64 4.54 -19.91
C LYS A 102 -1.05 4.00 -21.28
N LYS A 103 -0.37 4.42 -22.35
CA LYS A 103 -0.62 3.94 -23.72
C LYS A 103 -0.37 2.43 -23.81
N GLN A 104 0.73 1.94 -23.26
CA GLN A 104 1.04 0.50 -23.23
C GLN A 104 0.03 -0.30 -22.40
N ASN A 105 -0.37 0.21 -21.23
CA ASN A 105 -1.39 -0.46 -20.39
C ASN A 105 -2.75 -0.56 -21.08
N ARG A 106 -3.17 0.49 -21.80
CA ARG A 106 -4.39 0.45 -22.64
C ARG A 106 -4.28 -0.62 -23.74
N LYS A 107 -3.16 -0.65 -24.47
CA LYS A 107 -2.91 -1.67 -25.50
C LYS A 107 -2.99 -3.09 -24.91
N ARG A 108 -2.35 -3.34 -23.77
CA ARG A 108 -2.37 -4.64 -23.07
C ARG A 108 -3.79 -5.06 -22.65
N LYS A 109 -4.57 -4.13 -22.09
CA LYS A 109 -5.97 -4.41 -21.68
C LYS A 109 -6.84 -4.74 -22.89
N ASN A 110 -6.73 -3.98 -23.97
CA ASN A 110 -7.49 -4.24 -25.20
C ASN A 110 -7.11 -5.59 -25.82
N ALA A 111 -5.83 -5.94 -25.84
CA ALA A 111 -5.38 -7.24 -26.32
C ALA A 111 -5.97 -8.40 -25.50
N LYS A 112 -5.96 -8.30 -24.16
CA LYS A 112 -6.60 -9.31 -23.28
C LYS A 112 -8.10 -9.45 -23.54
N LEU A 113 -8.81 -8.33 -23.72
CA LEU A 113 -10.25 -8.35 -24.02
C LEU A 113 -10.54 -9.00 -25.39
N ASN A 114 -9.74 -8.68 -26.40
CA ASN A 114 -9.88 -9.27 -27.73
C ASN A 114 -9.61 -10.78 -27.72
N ASP A 115 -8.61 -11.23 -26.97
CA ASP A 115 -8.27 -12.64 -26.82
C ASP A 115 -9.40 -13.42 -26.11
N LEU A 116 -9.95 -12.87 -25.03
CA LEU A 116 -11.15 -13.39 -24.36
C LEU A 116 -12.36 -13.49 -25.29
N ALA A 117 -12.58 -12.46 -26.12
CA ALA A 117 -13.68 -12.44 -27.09
C ALA A 117 -13.50 -13.49 -28.20
N LYS A 118 -12.26 -13.72 -28.64
CA LYS A 118 -11.93 -14.77 -29.61
C LYS A 118 -12.15 -16.16 -29.02
N LYS A 119 -11.72 -16.40 -27.78
CA LYS A 119 -11.91 -17.68 -27.08
C LYS A 119 -13.40 -18.03 -26.91
N ARG A 120 -14.25 -17.04 -26.60
CA ARG A 120 -15.71 -17.19 -26.50
C ARG A 120 -16.43 -17.47 -27.83
N ARG A 121 -15.81 -17.17 -28.96
CA ARG A 121 -16.37 -17.42 -30.31
C ARG A 121 -16.02 -18.82 -30.84
N ILE A 122 -15.05 -19.49 -30.23
CA ILE A 122 -14.53 -20.79 -30.65
C ILE A 122 -15.05 -21.92 -29.74
N SER A 123 -15.53 -21.58 -28.53
CA SER A 123 -16.34 -22.46 -27.67
C SER A 123 -17.81 -22.41 -28.05
#